data_AF-A0A6A5T6R1-F1
#
_entry.id   AF-A0A6A5T6R1-F1
#
_cell.length_a   1.000
_cell.length_b   1.000
_cell.length_c   1.000
_cell.angle_alpha   90.00
_cell.angle_beta   90.00
_cell.angle_gamma   90.00
#
_symmetry.space_group_name_H-M   'P 1'
#
loop_
_entity.id
_entity.type
_entity.pdbx_description
1 polymer ?
#
loop_
_entity_poly.entity_id
_entity_poly.type
_entity_poly.pdbx_seq_one_letter_code
_entity_poly.pdbx_strand_id
1 'polypeptide(L)'
;ASAYDGTTAIMQALIDADADVNKRGGEYGTPLQAAADCGKVENVQLLLDHGALVNTEPIGMYGYPLQAVCETGDVATVRLLLEKGANVNAYAENSVYGYAIL
;
A
#
# COMPACT_ATOMS: atom_id res chain seq x y z
N ALA A 1 -13.87 -20.76 -1.83
CA ALA A 1 -13.72 -19.30 -1.82
C ALA A 1 -12.63 -18.99 -0.82
N SER A 2 -11.49 -18.50 -1.30
CA SER A 2 -10.42 -18.10 -0.40
C SER A 2 -10.87 -16.84 0.33
N ALA A 3 -10.49 -16.63 1.60
CA ALA A 3 -10.80 -15.39 2.31
C ALA A 3 -10.30 -14.13 1.55
N TYR A 4 -9.38 -14.34 0.60
CA TYR A 4 -8.73 -13.32 -0.21
C TYR A 4 -9.63 -12.76 -1.32
N ASP A 5 -10.47 -13.58 -1.95
CA ASP A 5 -11.46 -13.09 -2.94
C ASP A 5 -12.45 -12.11 -2.31
N GLY A 6 -12.75 -12.32 -1.02
CA GLY A 6 -13.63 -11.45 -0.25
C GLY A 6 -13.03 -10.06 -0.03
N THR A 7 -11.75 -9.96 0.32
CA THR A 7 -11.09 -8.68 0.58
C THR A 7 -10.99 -7.84 -0.70
N THR A 8 -10.62 -8.44 -1.83
CA THR A 8 -10.56 -7.73 -3.12
C THR A 8 -11.96 -7.28 -3.58
N ALA A 9 -12.99 -8.13 -3.41
CA ALA A 9 -14.37 -7.76 -3.73
C ALA A 9 -14.90 -6.62 -2.85
N ILE A 10 -14.58 -6.61 -1.56
CA ILE A 10 -14.94 -5.51 -0.65
C ILE A 10 -14.22 -4.22 -1.07
N MET A 11 -12.94 -4.29 -1.40
CA MET A 11 -12.16 -3.13 -1.85
C MET A 11 -12.73 -2.54 -3.13
N GLN A 12 -13.07 -3.38 -4.12
CA GLN A 12 -13.74 -2.94 -5.35
C GLN A 12 -15.09 -2.27 -5.04
N ALA A 13 -15.93 -2.88 -4.21
CA ALA A 13 -17.23 -2.32 -3.86
C ALA A 13 -17.13 -0.95 -3.15
N LEU A 14 -16.10 -0.74 -2.34
CA LEU A 14 -15.85 0.56 -1.71
C LEU A 14 -15.42 1.61 -2.74
N ILE A 15 -14.53 1.25 -3.66
CA ILE A 15 -14.09 2.14 -4.75
C ILE A 15 -15.28 2.52 -5.65
N ASP A 16 -16.11 1.54 -6.00
CA ASP A 16 -17.33 1.75 -6.81
C ASP A 16 -18.36 2.64 -6.09
N ALA A 17 -18.27 2.76 -4.76
CA ALA A 17 -19.08 3.65 -3.93
C ALA A 17 -18.43 5.03 -3.69
N ASP A 18 -17.51 5.45 -4.56
CA ASP A 18 -16.75 6.71 -4.48
C ASP A 18 -15.89 6.83 -3.19
N ALA A 19 -15.39 5.72 -2.65
CA ALA A 19 -14.42 5.79 -1.58
C ALA A 19 -13.12 6.47 -2.06
N ASP A 20 -12.63 7.39 -1.24
CA ASP A 20 -11.34 8.06 -1.48
C ASP A 20 -10.18 7.07 -1.28
N VAL A 21 -9.60 6.61 -2.39
CA VAL A 21 -8.46 5.68 -2.41
C VAL A 21 -7.20 6.22 -1.75
N ASN A 22 -7.13 7.53 -1.53
CA ASN A 22 -6.02 8.23 -0.88
C ASN A 22 -6.35 8.67 0.54
N LYS A 23 -7.51 8.24 1.08
CA LYS A 23 -7.95 8.63 2.41
C LYS A 23 -6.93 8.21 3.46
N ARG A 24 -6.59 9.15 4.33
CA ARG A 24 -5.69 8.93 5.47
C ARG A 24 -6.51 8.35 6.64
N GLY A 25 -6.25 7.09 6.99
CA GLY A 25 -6.99 6.28 7.98
C GLY A 25 -6.41 6.27 9.40
N GLY A 26 -5.55 7.24 9.76
CA GLY A 26 -4.92 7.30 11.09
C GLY A 26 -3.72 6.36 11.21
N GLU A 27 -3.71 5.46 12.20
CA GLU A 27 -2.59 4.54 12.48
C GLU A 27 -2.26 3.59 11.32
N TYR A 28 -3.24 3.27 10.47
CA TYR A 28 -3.10 2.36 9.34
C TYR A 28 -2.68 3.04 8.04
N GLY A 29 -2.45 4.36 8.06
CA GLY A 29 -2.07 5.10 6.87
C GLY A 29 -3.16 5.12 5.79
N THR A 30 -2.76 5.00 4.54
CA THR A 30 -3.60 4.96 3.35
C THR A 30 -4.00 3.53 2.99
N PRO A 31 -5.06 3.33 2.20
CA PRO A 31 -5.40 2.01 1.65
C PRO A 31 -4.22 1.30 0.98
N LEU A 32 -3.35 2.05 0.28
CA LEU A 32 -2.19 1.48 -0.41
C LEU A 32 -1.11 0.97 0.56
N GLN A 33 -0.89 1.66 1.68
CA GLN A 33 0.03 1.20 2.73
C GLN A 33 -0.46 -0.09 3.38
N ALA A 34 -1.74 -0.15 3.74
CA ALA A 34 -2.36 -1.36 4.28
C ALA A 34 -2.34 -2.54 3.29
N ALA A 35 -2.59 -2.29 2.00
CA ALA A 35 -2.53 -3.32 0.96
C ALA A 35 -1.10 -3.87 0.76
N ALA A 36 -0.09 -2.99 0.84
CA ALA A 36 1.32 -3.36 0.75
C ALA A 36 1.79 -4.21 1.94
N ASP A 37 1.38 -3.85 3.17
CA ASP A 37 1.63 -4.63 4.39
C ASP A 37 0.98 -6.03 4.33
N CYS A 38 -0.20 -6.15 3.74
CA CYS A 38 -0.87 -7.43 3.56
C CYS A 38 -0.22 -8.35 2.50
N GLY A 39 0.72 -7.84 1.70
CA GLY A 39 1.40 -8.61 0.64
C GLY A 39 0.46 -9.12 -0.46
N LYS A 40 -0.53 -8.31 -0.84
CA LYS A 40 -1.55 -8.67 -1.83
C LYS A 40 -1.37 -7.85 -3.11
N VAL A 41 -0.59 -8.37 -4.05
CA VAL A 41 -0.29 -7.68 -5.32
C VAL A 41 -1.55 -7.24 -6.07
N GLU A 42 -2.64 -8.01 -6.03
CA GLU A 42 -3.90 -7.68 -6.71
C GLU A 42 -4.58 -6.46 -6.10
N ASN A 43 -4.56 -6.33 -4.77
CA ASN A 43 -5.15 -5.18 -4.08
C ASN A 43 -4.30 -3.92 -4.28
N VAL A 44 -2.97 -4.07 -4.28
CA VAL A 44 -2.04 -2.99 -4.58
C VAL A 44 -2.25 -2.49 -6.01
N GLN A 45 -2.33 -3.40 -6.98
CA GLN A 45 -2.63 -3.10 -8.37
C GLN A 45 -3.97 -2.36 -8.51
N LEU A 46 -5.03 -2.89 -7.89
CA LEU A 46 -6.37 -2.30 -7.94
C LEU A 46 -6.38 -0.85 -7.46
N LEU A 47 -5.75 -0.58 -6.32
CA LEU A 47 -5.66 0.77 -5.75
C LEU A 47 -4.86 1.71 -6.67
N LEU A 48 -3.73 1.24 -7.20
CA LEU A 48 -2.90 2.03 -8.11
C LEU A 48 -3.62 2.38 -9.41
N ASP A 49 -4.42 1.45 -9.94
CA ASP A 49 -5.19 1.69 -11.18
C ASP A 49 -6.34 2.67 -10.96
N HIS A 50 -6.80 2.84 -9.71
CA HIS A 50 -7.77 3.86 -9.31
C HIS A 50 -7.14 5.14 -8.76
N GLY A 51 -5.83 5.34 -8.98
CA GLY A 51 -5.15 6.60 -8.67
C GLY A 51 -4.63 6.72 -7.23
N ALA A 52 -4.40 5.60 -6.55
CA ALA A 52 -3.69 5.62 -5.27
C ALA A 52 -2.27 6.20 -5.45
N LEU A 53 -1.91 7.10 -4.55
CA LEU A 53 -0.66 7.84 -4.58
C LEU A 53 0.46 7.02 -3.94
N VAL A 54 1.38 6.52 -4.78
CA VAL A 54 2.49 5.63 -4.39
C VAL A 54 3.47 6.25 -3.38
N ASN A 55 3.63 7.58 -3.42
CA ASN A 55 4.58 8.33 -2.58
C ASN A 55 3.87 9.18 -1.52
N THR A 56 2.67 8.76 -1.09
CA THR A 56 1.96 9.49 -0.03
C THR A 56 2.79 9.51 1.24
N GLU A 57 2.98 10.71 1.79
CA GLU A 57 3.72 10.88 3.04
C GLU A 57 3.07 10.02 4.14
N PRO A 58 3.85 9.19 4.83
CA PRO A 58 3.31 8.20 5.74
C PRO A 58 2.68 8.84 6.98
N ILE A 59 1.62 8.18 7.47
CA ILE A 59 1.09 8.40 8.81
C ILE A 59 0.98 7.06 9.47
N GLY A 60 1.26 7.03 10.77
CA GLY A 60 1.21 5.80 11.54
C GLY A 60 2.43 4.92 11.28
N MET A 61 2.29 3.66 11.62
CA MET A 61 3.44 2.77 11.80
C MET A 61 4.04 2.25 10.49
N TYR A 62 3.24 2.17 9.41
CA TYR A 62 3.59 1.41 8.22
C TYR A 62 4.59 2.07 7.26
N GLY A 63 4.91 3.35 7.45
CA GLY A 63 5.84 4.03 6.54
C GLY A 63 5.32 4.09 5.11
N TYR A 64 6.19 4.26 4.12
CA TYR A 64 5.77 4.30 2.71
C TYR A 64 5.28 2.92 2.24
N PRO A 65 4.41 2.83 1.20
CA PRO A 65 3.99 1.53 0.65
C PRO A 65 5.16 0.59 0.33
N LEU A 66 6.26 1.14 -0.18
CA LEU A 66 7.48 0.38 -0.48
C LEU A 66 8.19 -0.16 0.78
N GLN A 67 8.08 0.53 1.90
CA GLN A 67 8.62 0.06 3.19
C GLN A 67 7.74 -1.05 3.77
N ALA A 68 6.42 -0.87 3.74
CA ALA A 68 5.46 -1.84 4.27
C ALA A 68 5.58 -3.22 3.59
N VAL A 69 5.78 -3.27 2.26
CA VAL A 69 5.94 -4.55 1.55
C VAL A 69 7.24 -5.28 1.89
N CYS A 70 8.29 -4.60 2.38
CA CYS A 70 9.57 -5.23 2.66
C CYS A 70 9.48 -6.34 3.73
N GLU A 71 8.54 -6.24 4.68
CA GLU A 71 8.31 -7.28 5.70
C GLU A 71 7.69 -8.55 5.12
N THR A 72 6.87 -8.41 4.08
CA THR A 72 6.17 -9.54 3.45
C THR A 72 7.10 -10.39 2.58
N GLY A 73 8.22 -9.83 2.11
CA GLY A 73 9.08 -10.46 1.12
C GLY A 73 8.43 -10.60 -0.27
N ASP A 74 7.30 -9.93 -0.52
CA ASP A 74 6.60 -10.00 -1.80
C ASP A 74 7.32 -9.17 -2.88
N VAL A 75 8.21 -9.86 -3.61
CA VAL A 75 8.98 -9.30 -4.72
C VAL A 75 8.07 -8.78 -5.84
N ALA A 76 6.89 -9.37 -6.05
CA ALA A 76 5.98 -8.93 -7.11
C ALA A 76 5.41 -7.55 -6.76
N THR A 77 4.96 -7.37 -5.52
CA THR A 77 4.46 -6.08 -5.04
C THR A 77 5.56 -5.02 -4.98
N VAL A 78 6.79 -5.37 -4.59
CA VAL A 78 7.95 -4.44 -4.66
C VAL A 78 8.16 -3.96 -6.09
N ARG A 79 8.21 -4.88 -7.08
CA ARG A 79 8.40 -4.52 -8.50
C ARG A 79 7.29 -3.61 -8.99
N LEU A 80 6.04 -3.94 -8.68
CA LEU A 80 4.89 -3.13 -9.06
C LEU A 80 4.97 -1.70 -8.50
N LEU A 81 5.30 -1.54 -7.22
CA LEU A 81 5.45 -0.23 -6.60
C LEU A 81 6.59 0.59 -7.25
N LEU A 82 7.71 -0.05 -7.57
CA LEU A 82 8.84 0.59 -8.27
C LEU A 82 8.45 1.01 -9.69
N GLU A 83 7.76 0.15 -10.44
CA GLU A 83 7.24 0.46 -11.78
C GLU A 83 6.28 1.66 -11.76
N LYS A 84 5.53 1.81 -10.66
CA LYS A 84 4.60 2.92 -10.46
C LYS A 84 5.26 4.15 -9.84
N GLY A 85 6.58 4.14 -9.67
CA GLY A 85 7.39 5.31 -9.28
C GLY A 85 7.58 5.49 -7.78
N ALA A 86 7.51 4.40 -6.99
CA ALA A 86 7.84 4.45 -5.56
C ALA A 86 9.27 4.98 -5.33
N ASN A 87 9.40 5.94 -4.41
CA ASN A 87 10.68 6.49 -4.05
C ASN A 87 11.45 5.52 -3.14
N VAL A 88 12.51 4.92 -3.68
CA VAL A 88 13.41 4.01 -2.93
C VAL A 88 14.09 4.69 -1.76
N ASN A 89 14.40 5.99 -1.86
CA ASN A 89 15.08 6.74 -0.82
C ASN A 89 14.11 7.39 0.16
N ALA A 90 12.83 7.02 0.13
CA ALA A 90 11.85 7.57 1.05
C ALA A 90 12.19 7.16 2.49
N TYR A 91 12.17 8.16 3.37
CA TYR A 91 12.46 8.01 4.79
C TYR A 91 11.24 8.43 5.59
N ALA A 92 10.83 7.60 6.54
CA ALA A 92 9.70 7.85 7.42
C ALA A 92 10.20 7.89 8.86
N GLU A 93 10.34 9.10 9.41
CA GLU A 93 10.94 9.34 10.74
C GLU A 93 10.20 8.62 11.87
N ASN A 94 8.90 8.37 11.69
CA ASN A 94 8.01 7.76 12.69
C ASN A 94 7.48 6.37 12.28
N SER A 95 7.97 5.78 11.18
CA SER A 95 7.59 4.40 10.83
C SER A 95 8.47 3.40 11.56
N VAL A 96 7.98 2.17 11.73
CA VAL A 96 8.78 1.08 12.31
C VAL A 96 9.97 0.70 11.41
N TYR A 97 9.99 1.17 10.15
CA TYR A 97 10.87 0.69 9.08
C TYR A 97 12.00 1.65 8.69
N GLY A 98 11.89 2.96 8.97
CA GLY A 98 12.96 3.92 8.63
C GLY A 98 13.11 4.17 7.12
N TYR A 99 14.10 3.54 6.46
CA TYR A 99 14.36 3.61 5.00
C TYR A 99 13.81 2.36 4.29
N ALA A 100 13.40 2.48 3.02
CA ALA A 100 12.97 1.32 2.22
C ALA A 100 14.14 0.43 1.76
N ILE A 101 15.36 0.98 1.78
CA ILE A 101 16.61 0.30 1.46
C ILE A 101 17.39 0.24 2.76
N LEU A 102 17.59 -0.97 3.28
CA LEU A 102 18.49 -1.24 4.41
C LEU A 102 19.94 -0.89 4.05
#